data_AF-A0A673FSD1-F1
#
_entry.id   AF-A0A673FSD1-F1
#
_cell.length_a   1.000
_cell.length_b   1.000
_cell.length_c   1.000
_cell.angle_alpha   90.00
_cell.angle_beta   90.00
_cell.angle_gamma   90.00
#
_symmetry.space_group_name_H-M   'P 1'
#
loop_
_entity.id
_entity.type
_entity.pdbx_description
1 polymer ?
#
loop_
_entity_poly.entity_id
_entity_poly.type
_entity_poly.pdbx_seq_one_letter_code
_entity_poly.pdbx_strand_id
1 'polypeptide(L)' 'MGKDPRKPRGKMCSYAYFVQTCREEHKKKHPEATVNFSEFSKKCSELWKVLSSAE' A
#
# COMPACT_ATOMS: atom_id res chain seq x y z
N MET A 1 16.56 8.01 -0.12
CA MET A 1 15.79 9.08 -0.80
C MET A 1 14.73 9.61 0.18
N GLY A 2 15.10 10.59 1.02
CA GLY A 2 14.19 11.14 2.04
C GLY A 2 13.24 12.16 1.42
N LYS A 3 11.93 12.04 1.66
CA LYS A 3 10.95 13.04 1.24
C LYS A 3 11.09 14.28 2.13
N ASP A 4 11.22 15.45 1.53
CA ASP A 4 11.27 16.73 2.25
C ASP A 4 9.94 16.93 3.01
N PRO A 5 9.95 17.08 4.34
CA PRO A 5 8.74 17.13 5.16
C PRO A 5 7.88 18.37 4.88
N ARG A 6 8.45 19.40 4.25
CA ARG A 6 7.74 20.63 3.88
C ARG A 6 7.00 20.53 2.55
N LYS A 7 7.26 19.49 1.74
CA LYS A 7 6.59 19.31 0.45
C LYS A 7 5.25 18.61 0.67
N PRO A 8 4.11 19.17 0.21
CA PRO A 8 2.82 18.50 0.32
C PRO A 8 2.89 17.14 -0.37
N ARG A 9 2.36 16.11 0.28
CA ARG A 9 2.27 14.77 -0.30
C ARG A 9 1.36 14.88 -1.53
N GLY A 10 1.84 14.40 -2.67
CA GLY A 10 1.09 14.47 -3.93
C GLY A 10 -0.30 13.85 -3.80
N LYS A 11 -1.22 14.23 -4.69
CA LYS A 11 -2.59 13.69 -4.73
C LYS A 11 -2.56 12.16 -4.73
N MET A 12 -3.28 11.55 -3.79
CA MET A 12 -3.34 10.10 -3.63
C MET A 12 -4.27 9.53 -4.70
N CYS A 13 -3.76 8.65 -5.58
CA CYS A 13 -4.61 7.92 -6.52
C CYS A 13 -5.35 6.78 -5.80
N SER A 14 -6.41 6.25 -6.44
CA SER A 14 -7.19 5.12 -5.91
C SER A 14 -6.31 3.91 -5.51
N TYR A 15 -5.32 3.57 -6.35
CA TYR A 15 -4.36 2.51 -6.03
C TYR A 15 -3.48 2.86 -4.81
N ALA A 16 -3.07 4.13 -4.66
CA ALA A 16 -2.29 4.55 -3.49
C ALA A 16 -3.12 4.44 -2.20
N TYR A 17 -4.42 4.77 -2.26
CA TYR A 17 -5.36 4.56 -1.14
C TYR A 17 -5.46 3.08 -0.77
N PHE A 18 -5.66 2.21 -1.76
CA PHE A 18 -5.72 0.77 -1.56
C PHE A 18 -4.46 0.19 -0.89
N VAL A 19 -3.27 0.54 -1.39
CA VAL A 19 -2.00 0.08 -0.82
C VAL A 19 -1.81 0.56 0.61
N GLN A 20 -2.31 1.77 0.95
CA GLN A 20 -2.30 2.27 2.32
C GLN A 20 -3.20 1.42 3.22
N THR A 21 -4.45 1.16 2.81
CA THR A 21 -5.39 0.32 3.56
C THR A 21 -4.84 -1.09 3.79
N CYS A 22 -4.28 -1.72 2.75
CA CYS A 22 -3.64 -3.03 2.88
C CYS A 22 -2.49 -3.01 3.90
N ARG A 23 -1.74 -1.91 3.98
CA ARG A 23 -0.60 -1.78 4.88
C ARG A 23 -1.05 -1.61 6.32
N GLU A 24 -2.11 -0.84 6.56
CA GLU A 24 -2.70 -0.67 7.90
C GLU A 24 -3.28 -1.99 8.43
N GLU A 25 -4.04 -2.71 7.61
CA GLU A 25 -4.57 -4.03 7.95
C GLU A 25 -3.45 -5.03 8.26
N HIS A 26 -2.38 -5.04 7.45
CA HIS A 26 -1.24 -5.90 7.70
C HIS A 26 -0.52 -5.54 9.00
N LYS A 27 -0.34 -4.25 9.29
CA LYS A 27 0.29 -3.78 10.53
C LYS A 27 -0.55 -4.12 11.77
N LYS A 28 -1.88 -4.09 11.66
CA LYS A 28 -2.80 -4.45 12.74
C LYS A 28 -2.76 -5.94 13.05
N LYS A 29 -2.68 -6.80 12.03
CA LYS A 29 -2.64 -8.27 12.18
C LYS A 29 -1.24 -8.79 12.54
N HIS A 30 -0.20 -8.15 12.01
CA HIS A 30 1.18 -8.56 12.20
C HIS A 30 2.06 -7.34 12.57
N PRO A 31 1.94 -6.83 13.81
CA PRO A 31 2.68 -5.65 14.25
C PRO A 31 4.21 -5.85 14.29
N GLU A 32 4.69 -7.09 14.45
CA GLU A 32 6.12 -7.42 14.49
C GLU A 32 6.70 -7.86 13.13
N ALA A 33 5.83 -8.08 12.13
CA ALA A 33 6.29 -8.53 10.81
C ALA A 33 6.88 -7.35 10.03
N THR A 34 8.17 -7.43 9.74
CA THR A 34 8.81 -6.52 8.78
C THR A 34 8.47 -6.98 7.37
N VAL A 35 7.56 -6.27 6.71
CA VAL A 35 7.22 -6.53 5.31
C VAL A 35 8.21 -5.84 4.37
N ASN A 36 8.77 -6.61 3.43
CA ASN A 36 9.55 -6.04 2.34
C ASN A 36 8.59 -5.33 1.36
N PHE A 37 8.89 -4.08 1.01
CA PHE A 37 8.06 -3.29 0.09
C PHE A 37 7.89 -3.95 -1.28
N SER A 38 8.90 -4.64 -1.79
CA SER A 38 8.82 -5.32 -3.10
C SER A 38 7.80 -6.46 -3.08
N GLU A 39 7.81 -7.28 -2.04
CA GLU A 39 6.89 -8.39 -1.86
C GLU A 39 5.47 -7.89 -1.58
N PHE A 40 5.35 -6.87 -0.72
CA PHE A 40 4.08 -6.22 -0.40
C PHE A 40 3.44 -5.58 -1.64
N SER A 41 4.24 -4.92 -2.48
CA SER A 41 3.75 -4.31 -3.72
C SER A 41 3.23 -5.36 -4.69
N LYS A 42 3.88 -6.52 -4.82
CA LYS A 42 3.40 -7.63 -5.67
C LYS A 42 2.06 -8.15 -5.16
N LYS A 43 1.96 -8.44 -3.86
CA LYS A 43 0.73 -8.94 -3.23
C LYS A 43 -0.43 -7.96 -3.34
N CYS A 44 -0.19 -6.65 -3.13
CA CYS A 44 -1.21 -5.62 -3.35
C CYS A 44 -1.60 -5.51 -4.83
N SER A 45 -0.67 -5.64 -5.76
CA SER A 45 -0.97 -5.60 -7.20
C SER A 45 -1.89 -6.74 -7.62
N GLU A 46 -1.68 -7.95 -7.10
CA GLU A 46 -2.54 -9.11 -7.36
C GLU A 46 -3.94 -8.92 -6.77
N LEU A 47 -4.04 -8.49 -5.51
CA LEU A 47 -5.33 -8.20 -4.87
C LEU A 47 -6.10 -7.10 -5.60
N TRP A 48 -5.40 -6.05 -6.04
CA TRP A 48 -6.00 -4.95 -6.81
C TRP A 48 -6.56 -5.43 -8.14
N LYS A 49 -5.84 -6.30 -8.87
CA LYS A 49 -6.34 -6.89 -10.12
C LYS A 49 -7.62 -7.69 -9.90
N VAL A 50 -7.67 -8.52 -8.85
CA VAL A 50 -8.88 -9.30 -8.53
C VAL A 50 -10.06 -8.39 -8.18
N LEU A 51 -9.83 -7.36 -7.36
CA LEU A 51 -10.88 -6.39 -7.02
C LEU A 51 -11.37 -5.61 -8.25
N SER A 52 -10.45 -5.21 -9.13
CA SER A 52 -10.78 -4.48 -10.36
C SER A 52 -11.40 -5.36 -11.44
N SER A 53 -11.21 -6.69 -11.39
CA SER A 53 -11.84 -7.65 -12.30
C SER A 53 -13.17 -8.19 -11.77
N ALA A 54 -13.53 -7.89 -10.52
CA ALA A 54 -14.83 -8.20 -9.95
C ALA A 54 -15.88 -7.10 -10.22
N GLU A 55 -15.52 -6.06 -10.99
CA GLU A 55 -16.41 -5.03 -11.53
C GLU A 55 -16.92 -5.39 -12.93
#